data_AF-A0A554FKI0-F1
#
_entry.id   AF-A0A554FKI0-F1
#
_cell.length_a   1.000
_cell.length_b   1.000
_cell.length_c   1.000
_cell.angle_alpha   90.00
_cell.angle_beta   90.00
_cell.angle_gamma   90.00
#
_symmetry.space_group_name_H-M   'P 1'
#
loop_
_entity.id
_entity.type
_entity.pdbx_description
1 polymer ?
#
loop_
_entity_poly.entity_id
_entity_poly.type
_entity_poly.pdbx_seq_one_letter_code
_entity_poly.pdbx_strand_id
1 'polypeptide(L)'
;MMRRRVSKDEPHVSRGAVSRECPDALVSEIRSAGESARARRLTEALLRLMEPQLRQQARRYEKLRGSVQEDDLVQVALLEVLKAISTYRPEKRGKQTFSTWVAWRARRAITDQIRMHSADVRPSDAAQRGRKGQGKAPRASPLVSRDDPSEALPCSLTKMHDAALALEAATIEDLFMLREECARLRHEVLKLAPKLRKLVSRVHGLGRESRSVRQVALEWNEPRGQLDAMLARAHEQLRERLAGKAR
;
A
#
# COMPACT_ATOMS: atom_id res chain seq x y z
N MET A 1 -72.70 19.27 31.24
CA MET A 1 -73.05 17.91 30.76
C MET A 1 -73.55 18.00 29.33
N MET A 2 -72.72 17.63 28.34
CA MET A 2 -73.16 17.46 26.95
C MET A 2 -72.47 16.23 26.37
N ARG A 3 -73.29 15.26 25.95
CA ARG A 3 -72.87 14.08 25.20
C ARG A 3 -72.70 14.46 23.73
N ARG A 4 -71.55 14.14 23.14
CA ARG A 4 -71.43 13.90 21.68
C ARG A 4 -70.54 12.68 21.45
N ARG A 5 -71.17 11.60 21.00
CA ARG A 5 -70.50 10.54 20.23
C ARG A 5 -70.53 10.97 18.77
N VAL A 6 -69.40 10.94 18.08
CA VAL A 6 -69.34 10.67 16.64
C VAL A 6 -68.08 9.84 16.41
N SER A 7 -68.33 8.59 16.02
CA SER A 7 -67.38 7.65 15.46
C SER A 7 -66.85 8.17 14.12
N LYS A 8 -65.55 8.02 13.85
CA LYS A 8 -65.08 8.01 12.47
C LYS A 8 -63.92 7.04 12.34
N ASP A 9 -64.16 6.06 11.49
CA ASP A 9 -63.29 4.96 11.11
C ASP A 9 -61.92 5.47 10.66
N GLU A 10 -60.87 5.04 11.35
CA GLU A 10 -59.54 5.01 10.78
C GLU A 10 -59.30 3.62 10.20
N PRO A 11 -58.89 3.51 8.93
CA PRO A 11 -58.62 2.23 8.31
C PRO A 11 -57.42 1.58 9.03
N HIS A 12 -57.66 0.40 9.60
CA HIS A 12 -56.61 -0.53 9.97
C HIS A 12 -55.74 -0.78 8.73
N VAL A 13 -54.60 -0.09 8.67
CA VAL A 13 -53.47 -0.49 7.83
C VAL A 13 -53.05 -1.85 8.36
N SER A 14 -53.51 -2.89 7.68
CA SER A 14 -53.03 -4.24 7.81
C SER A 14 -51.51 -4.19 7.62
N ARG A 15 -50.77 -4.15 8.74
CA ARG A 15 -49.37 -4.51 8.78
C ARG A 15 -49.31 -5.93 8.24
N GLY A 16 -48.99 -6.04 6.96
CA GLY A 16 -48.67 -7.30 6.31
C GLY A 16 -47.74 -8.05 7.24
N ALA A 17 -48.14 -9.27 7.55
CA ALA A 17 -47.40 -10.18 8.42
C ALA A 17 -45.91 -10.12 8.02
N VAL A 18 -45.08 -9.59 8.94
CA VAL A 18 -43.64 -9.72 8.84
C VAL A 18 -43.36 -11.19 9.11
N SER A 19 -43.54 -12.01 8.07
CA SER A 19 -42.96 -13.33 7.99
C SER A 19 -41.51 -13.15 8.39
N ARG A 20 -41.08 -13.80 9.47
CA ARG A 20 -39.68 -13.79 9.90
C ARG A 20 -38.85 -14.27 8.71
N GLU A 21 -38.27 -13.34 7.97
CA GLU A 21 -37.51 -13.66 6.76
C GLU A 21 -36.32 -14.51 7.20
N CYS A 22 -36.33 -15.78 6.80
CA CYS A 22 -35.24 -16.70 7.11
C CYS A 22 -34.09 -16.41 6.13
N PRO A 23 -32.82 -16.32 6.59
CA PRO A 23 -31.68 -16.08 5.70
C PRO A 23 -31.60 -17.06 4.53
N ASP A 24 -31.93 -18.34 4.75
CA ASP A 24 -31.95 -19.37 3.71
C ASP A 24 -33.03 -19.13 2.63
N ALA A 25 -34.19 -18.57 3.02
CA ALA A 25 -35.26 -18.20 2.10
C ALA A 25 -34.85 -17.01 1.22
N LEU A 26 -34.28 -15.96 1.85
CA LEU A 26 -33.76 -14.79 1.13
C LEU A 26 -32.67 -15.17 0.13
N VAL A 27 -31.73 -16.06 0.50
CA VAL A 27 -30.68 -16.52 -0.42
C VAL A 27 -31.25 -17.27 -1.62
N SER A 28 -32.26 -18.11 -1.39
CA SER A 28 -32.96 -18.83 -2.47
C SER A 28 -33.65 -17.86 -3.44
N GLU A 29 -34.32 -16.83 -2.91
CA GLU A 29 -34.98 -15.80 -3.72
C GLU A 29 -33.99 -14.89 -4.46
N ILE A 30 -32.87 -14.53 -3.84
CA ILE A 30 -31.82 -13.74 -4.50
C ILE A 30 -31.28 -14.50 -5.71
N ARG A 31 -31.05 -15.81 -5.56
CA ARG A 31 -30.53 -16.65 -6.64
C ARG A 31 -31.51 -16.84 -7.79
N SER A 32 -32.82 -16.90 -7.51
CA SER A 32 -33.84 -16.98 -8.56
C SER A 32 -34.09 -15.64 -9.26
N ALA A 33 -33.91 -14.52 -8.54
CA ALA A 33 -34.15 -13.17 -9.06
C ALA A 33 -33.02 -12.64 -9.98
N GLY A 34 -31.86 -13.31 -10.05
CA GLY A 34 -30.74 -12.92 -10.93
C GLY A 34 -30.18 -11.51 -10.64
N GLU A 35 -29.75 -10.78 -11.67
CA GLU A 35 -29.21 -9.42 -11.55
C GLU A 35 -30.27 -8.31 -11.58
N SER A 36 -31.43 -8.56 -10.97
CA SER A 36 -32.55 -7.61 -10.97
C SER A 36 -32.44 -6.58 -9.83
N ALA A 37 -33.16 -5.45 -9.97
CA ALA A 37 -33.36 -4.50 -8.87
C ALA A 37 -33.98 -5.17 -7.63
N ARG A 38 -34.80 -6.22 -7.84
CA ARG A 38 -35.36 -7.05 -6.78
C ARG A 38 -34.27 -7.81 -6.02
N ALA A 39 -33.32 -8.43 -6.72
CA ALA A 39 -32.20 -9.15 -6.08
C ALA A 39 -31.33 -8.21 -5.22
N ARG A 40 -31.14 -6.96 -5.64
CA ARG A 40 -30.43 -5.95 -4.84
C ARG A 40 -31.16 -5.63 -3.53
N ARG A 41 -32.48 -5.42 -3.59
CA ARG A 41 -33.32 -5.17 -2.38
C ARG A 41 -33.32 -6.37 -1.43
N LEU A 42 -33.43 -7.59 -1.96
CA LEU A 42 -33.37 -8.82 -1.15
C LEU A 42 -31.98 -9.01 -0.52
N THR A 43 -30.91 -8.67 -1.25
CA THR A 43 -29.55 -8.69 -0.72
C THR A 43 -29.39 -7.68 0.42
N GLU A 44 -29.91 -6.46 0.26
CA GLU A 44 -29.90 -5.45 1.32
C GLU A 44 -30.68 -5.91 2.56
N ALA A 45 -31.86 -6.51 2.37
CA ALA A 45 -32.65 -7.09 3.46
C ALA A 45 -31.87 -8.19 4.20
N LEU A 46 -31.21 -9.09 3.46
CA LEU A 46 -30.36 -10.13 4.04
C LEU A 46 -29.19 -9.54 4.85
N LEU A 47 -28.50 -8.53 4.32
CA LEU A 47 -27.40 -7.88 5.04
C LEU A 47 -27.88 -7.24 6.34
N ARG A 48 -28.99 -6.49 6.30
CA ARG A 48 -29.61 -5.88 7.50
C ARG A 48 -30.02 -6.93 8.53
N LEU A 49 -30.54 -8.07 8.08
CA LEU A 49 -30.92 -9.19 8.95
C LEU A 49 -29.70 -9.82 9.63
N MET A 50 -28.58 -9.94 8.92
CA MET A 50 -27.37 -10.60 9.42
C MET A 50 -26.44 -9.69 10.23
N GLU A 51 -26.46 -8.38 9.98
CA GLU A 51 -25.54 -7.42 10.60
C GLU A 51 -25.48 -7.52 12.14
N PRO A 52 -26.60 -7.61 12.90
CA PRO A 52 -26.54 -7.68 14.35
C PRO A 52 -25.74 -8.88 14.87
N GLN A 53 -25.90 -10.05 14.22
CA GLN A 53 -25.16 -11.26 14.56
C GLN A 53 -23.67 -11.11 14.24
N LEU A 54 -23.34 -10.52 13.10
CA LEU A 54 -21.95 -10.30 12.67
C LEU A 54 -21.25 -9.25 13.54
N ARG A 55 -21.97 -8.19 13.95
CA ARG A 55 -21.51 -7.19 14.90
C ARG A 55 -21.24 -7.81 16.26
N GLN A 56 -22.14 -8.64 16.77
CA GLN A 56 -21.89 -9.40 18.01
C GLN A 56 -20.66 -10.29 17.88
N GLN A 57 -20.44 -10.90 16.70
CA GLN A 57 -19.26 -11.72 16.45
C GLN A 57 -17.98 -10.89 16.42
N ALA A 58 -17.97 -9.71 15.79
CA ALA A 58 -16.84 -8.80 15.76
C ALA A 58 -16.46 -8.32 17.17
N ARG A 59 -17.44 -8.00 18.02
CA ARG A 59 -17.21 -7.61 19.43
C ARG A 59 -16.47 -8.66 20.25
N ARG A 60 -16.59 -9.95 19.93
CA ARG A 60 -15.82 -11.02 20.61
C ARG A 60 -14.30 -10.89 20.39
N TYR A 61 -13.88 -10.09 19.42
CA TYR A 61 -12.48 -9.81 19.11
C TYR A 61 -11.99 -8.46 19.63
N GLU A 62 -12.76 -7.75 20.46
CA GLU A 62 -12.41 -6.42 20.98
C GLU A 62 -11.01 -6.36 21.60
N LYS A 63 -10.61 -7.37 22.37
CA LYS A 63 -9.28 -7.43 22.99
C LYS A 63 -8.15 -7.77 22.01
N LEU A 64 -8.48 -8.34 20.85
CA LEU A 64 -7.51 -8.82 19.86
C LEU A 64 -7.34 -7.87 18.67
N ARG A 65 -8.32 -7.00 18.40
CA ARG A 65 -8.37 -6.18 17.19
C ARG A 65 -7.33 -5.07 17.13
N GLY A 66 -6.66 -4.76 18.24
CA GLY A 66 -5.64 -3.70 18.30
C GLY A 66 -6.24 -2.35 17.85
N SER A 67 -5.65 -1.73 16.83
CA SER A 67 -6.10 -0.48 16.23
C SER A 67 -7.26 -0.62 15.23
N VAL A 68 -7.64 -1.84 14.85
CA VAL A 68 -8.73 -2.07 13.88
C VAL A 68 -10.07 -1.74 14.52
N GLN A 69 -10.92 -0.98 13.83
CA GLN A 69 -12.22 -0.57 14.36
C GLN A 69 -13.25 -1.71 14.30
N GLU A 70 -14.30 -1.64 15.12
CA GLU A 70 -15.41 -2.61 15.07
C GLU A 70 -16.04 -2.66 13.69
N ASP A 71 -16.32 -1.48 13.12
CA ASP A 71 -17.05 -1.35 11.87
C ASP A 71 -16.25 -1.92 10.69
N ASP A 72 -14.91 -1.84 10.72
CA ASP A 72 -14.03 -2.52 9.74
C ASP A 72 -14.22 -4.04 9.77
N LEU A 73 -14.28 -4.62 10.98
CA LEU A 73 -14.48 -6.07 11.15
C LEU A 73 -15.88 -6.50 10.71
N VAL A 74 -16.89 -5.66 10.99
CA VAL A 74 -18.27 -5.90 10.55
C VAL A 74 -18.36 -5.82 9.03
N GLN A 75 -17.71 -4.84 8.40
CA GLN A 75 -17.69 -4.70 6.95
C GLN A 75 -17.05 -5.92 6.28
N VAL A 76 -15.91 -6.40 6.79
CA VAL A 76 -15.27 -7.63 6.29
C VAL A 76 -16.17 -8.86 6.46
N ALA A 77 -16.90 -8.95 7.57
CA ALA A 77 -17.87 -10.02 7.79
C ALA A 77 -19.06 -9.95 6.81
N LEU A 78 -19.59 -8.75 6.53
CA LEU A 78 -20.67 -8.54 5.55
C LEU A 78 -20.22 -8.88 4.12
N LEU A 79 -18.96 -8.61 3.77
CA LEU A 79 -18.39 -9.05 2.48
C LEU A 79 -18.42 -10.59 2.34
N GLU A 80 -18.22 -11.32 3.43
CA GLU A 80 -18.34 -12.78 3.40
C GLU A 80 -19.79 -13.27 3.22
N VAL A 81 -20.80 -12.49 3.65
CA VAL A 81 -22.20 -12.77 3.32
C VAL A 81 -22.39 -12.71 1.81
N LEU A 82 -21.93 -11.63 1.16
CA LEU A 82 -22.07 -11.43 -0.28
C LEU A 82 -21.36 -12.55 -1.07
N LYS A 83 -20.14 -12.92 -0.69
CA LYS A 83 -19.41 -14.05 -1.30
C LYS A 83 -20.14 -15.37 -1.06
N ALA A 84 -20.79 -15.55 0.10
CA ALA A 84 -21.51 -16.77 0.43
C ALA A 84 -22.78 -16.95 -0.41
N ILE A 85 -23.48 -15.88 -0.82
CA ILE A 85 -24.70 -15.99 -1.65
C ILE A 85 -24.44 -16.81 -2.93
N SER A 86 -23.31 -16.58 -3.60
CA SER A 86 -22.95 -17.29 -4.84
C SER A 86 -22.45 -18.73 -4.62
N THR A 87 -21.89 -19.03 -3.45
CA THR A 87 -21.20 -20.30 -3.18
C THR A 87 -21.98 -21.25 -2.27
N TYR A 88 -22.99 -20.76 -1.56
CA TYR A 88 -23.81 -21.56 -0.67
C TYR A 88 -24.74 -22.49 -1.46
N ARG A 89 -24.62 -23.79 -1.19
CA ARG A 89 -25.47 -24.84 -1.76
C ARG A 89 -26.06 -25.65 -0.61
N PRO A 90 -27.33 -25.44 -0.23
CA PRO A 90 -27.93 -26.10 0.93
C PRO A 90 -27.87 -27.63 0.82
N GLU A 91 -28.10 -28.16 -0.39
CA GLU A 91 -28.03 -29.60 -0.73
C GLU A 91 -26.70 -30.27 -0.31
N LYS A 92 -25.58 -29.53 -0.40
CA LYS A 92 -24.23 -30.05 -0.10
C LYS A 92 -23.81 -29.85 1.36
N ARG A 93 -24.65 -29.18 2.17
CA ARG A 93 -24.30 -28.70 3.51
C ARG A 93 -25.10 -29.37 4.62
N GLY A 94 -25.95 -30.34 4.28
CA GLY A 94 -26.69 -31.15 5.25
C GLY A 94 -27.57 -30.27 6.15
N LYS A 95 -27.35 -30.32 7.46
CA LYS A 95 -28.12 -29.55 8.47
C LYS A 95 -27.61 -28.12 8.68
N GLN A 96 -26.58 -27.66 7.97
CA GLN A 96 -26.03 -26.32 8.16
C GLN A 96 -26.84 -25.25 7.42
N THR A 97 -27.41 -24.32 8.18
CA THR A 97 -28.08 -23.11 7.66
C THR A 97 -27.08 -22.13 7.06
N PHE A 98 -27.56 -21.24 6.20
CA PHE A 98 -26.77 -20.15 5.64
C PHE A 98 -26.08 -19.31 6.73
N SER A 99 -26.81 -18.98 7.80
CA SER A 99 -26.26 -18.21 8.93
C SER A 99 -25.09 -18.92 9.61
N THR A 100 -25.17 -20.24 9.78
CA THR A 100 -24.10 -21.04 10.39
C THR A 100 -22.86 -21.06 9.49
N TRP A 101 -23.08 -21.22 8.19
CA TRP A 101 -22.02 -21.21 7.18
C TRP A 101 -21.29 -19.86 7.13
N VAL A 102 -22.05 -18.76 7.06
CA VAL A 102 -21.50 -17.40 7.05
C VAL A 102 -20.79 -17.08 8.36
N ALA A 103 -21.35 -17.46 9.51
CA ALA A 103 -20.71 -17.20 10.81
C ALA A 103 -19.28 -17.76 10.86
N TRP A 104 -19.08 -18.99 10.37
CA TRP A 104 -17.75 -19.60 10.26
C TRP A 104 -16.82 -18.82 9.32
N ARG A 105 -17.31 -18.43 8.13
CA ARG A 105 -16.52 -17.65 7.16
C ARG A 105 -16.14 -16.28 7.69
N ALA A 106 -17.10 -15.55 8.25
CA ALA A 106 -16.90 -14.26 8.89
C ALA A 106 -15.88 -14.35 10.03
N ARG A 107 -15.92 -15.43 10.83
CA ARG A 107 -14.97 -15.63 11.93
C ARG A 107 -13.54 -15.71 11.40
N ARG A 108 -13.34 -16.48 10.33
CA ARG A 108 -12.05 -16.63 9.67
C ARG A 108 -11.60 -15.30 9.07
N ALA A 109 -12.47 -14.62 8.33
CA ALA A 109 -12.14 -13.33 7.71
C ALA A 109 -11.81 -12.23 8.73
N ILE A 110 -12.56 -12.13 9.84
CA ILE A 110 -12.25 -11.22 10.96
C ILE A 110 -10.87 -11.54 11.55
N THR A 111 -10.59 -12.83 11.79
CA THR A 111 -9.29 -13.24 12.36
C THR A 111 -8.15 -12.90 11.41
N ASP A 112 -8.32 -13.14 10.12
CA ASP A 112 -7.31 -12.83 9.11
C ASP A 112 -7.14 -11.30 8.95
N GLN A 113 -8.22 -10.52 9.01
CA GLN A 113 -8.17 -9.05 9.01
C GLN A 113 -7.37 -8.51 10.20
N ILE A 114 -7.65 -9.01 11.41
CA ILE A 114 -6.91 -8.64 12.61
C ILE A 114 -5.43 -8.98 12.45
N ARG A 115 -5.10 -10.15 11.93
CA ARG A 115 -3.70 -10.54 11.69
C ARG A 115 -2.99 -9.62 10.70
N MET A 116 -3.64 -9.30 9.58
CA MET A 116 -3.08 -8.42 8.56
C MET A 116 -2.82 -7.00 9.07
N HIS A 117 -3.64 -6.52 9.99
CA HIS A 117 -3.55 -5.15 10.52
C HIS A 117 -2.86 -5.07 11.89
N SER A 118 -2.61 -6.21 12.56
CA SER A 118 -1.81 -6.27 13.79
C SER A 118 -0.32 -6.04 13.58
N ALA A 119 0.13 -6.00 12.33
CA ALA A 119 1.53 -5.82 11.96
C ALA A 119 1.64 -4.67 10.96
N ASP A 120 2.29 -3.59 11.37
CA ASP A 120 2.51 -2.40 10.53
C ASP A 120 3.34 -2.72 9.28
N VAL A 121 4.31 -3.64 9.42
CA VAL A 121 4.98 -4.26 8.29
C VAL A 121 4.29 -5.59 8.02
N ARG A 122 3.64 -5.70 6.85
CA ARG A 122 2.99 -6.94 6.41
C ARG A 122 4.00 -8.10 6.39
N PRO A 123 3.96 -9.02 7.36
CA PRO A 123 4.77 -10.22 7.31
C PRO A 123 4.16 -11.14 6.25
N SER A 124 4.99 -11.97 5.62
CA SER A 124 4.45 -13.00 4.72
C SER A 124 3.47 -13.93 5.46
N ASP A 125 2.47 -14.48 4.76
CA ASP A 125 1.49 -15.43 5.30
C ASP A 125 2.16 -16.59 6.07
N ALA A 126 3.30 -17.07 5.57
CA ALA A 126 4.07 -18.14 6.19
C ALA A 126 4.75 -17.70 7.49
N ALA A 127 5.23 -16.46 7.56
CA ALA A 127 5.79 -15.88 8.78
C ALA A 127 4.70 -15.62 9.83
N GLN A 128 3.49 -15.20 9.42
CA GLN A 128 2.36 -14.98 10.32
C GLN A 128 1.76 -16.26 10.90
N ARG A 129 1.67 -17.33 10.09
CA ARG A 129 1.10 -18.62 10.52
C ARG A 129 2.09 -19.48 11.30
N GLY A 130 3.38 -19.13 11.26
CA GLY A 130 4.48 -19.97 11.71
C GLY A 130 4.71 -21.14 10.74
N ARG A 131 5.97 -21.49 10.46
CA ARG A 131 6.27 -22.79 9.85
C ARG A 131 5.96 -23.88 10.88
N LYS A 132 5.26 -24.95 10.48
CA LYS A 132 5.08 -26.15 11.32
C LYS A 132 6.44 -26.56 11.90
N GLY A 133 6.60 -26.52 13.22
CA GLY A 133 7.81 -26.94 13.91
C GLY A 133 8.82 -25.86 14.27
N GLN A 134 8.60 -24.58 13.94
CA GLN A 134 9.42 -23.49 14.49
C GLN A 134 8.68 -22.65 15.53
N GLY A 135 9.42 -22.27 16.57
CA GLY A 135 8.94 -21.55 17.75
C GLY A 135 8.24 -20.24 17.43
N LYS A 136 7.46 -19.81 18.43
CA LYS A 136 6.67 -18.56 18.52
C LYS A 136 7.09 -17.50 17.51
N ALA A 137 6.12 -17.02 16.72
CA ALA A 137 6.31 -15.89 15.82
C ALA A 137 7.03 -14.75 16.57
N PRO A 138 8.01 -14.08 15.93
CA PRO A 138 8.73 -12.98 16.55
C PRO A 138 7.72 -11.99 17.11
N ARG A 139 7.89 -11.62 18.39
CA ARG A 139 7.09 -10.56 19.02
C ARG A 139 7.20 -9.33 18.11
N ALA A 140 6.05 -8.77 17.72
CA ALA A 140 6.02 -7.50 17.03
C ALA A 140 6.87 -6.50 17.82
N SER A 141 7.87 -5.91 17.18
CA SER A 141 8.68 -4.88 17.80
C SER A 141 7.76 -3.78 18.32
N PRO A 142 7.94 -3.28 19.56
CA PRO A 142 7.17 -2.14 20.04
C PRO A 142 7.41 -0.98 19.07
N LEU A 143 6.33 -0.51 18.48
CA LEU A 143 6.34 0.62 17.57
C LEU A 143 6.49 1.89 18.40
N VAL A 144 7.24 2.84 17.87
CA VAL A 144 7.43 4.16 18.46
C VAL A 144 6.79 5.14 17.50
N SER A 145 5.77 5.86 17.97
CA SER A 145 5.16 6.92 17.17
C SER A 145 6.21 7.99 16.85
N ARG A 146 6.29 8.40 15.58
CA ARG A 146 7.16 9.50 15.16
C ARG A 146 6.67 10.84 15.70
N ASP A 147 5.36 10.98 15.85
CA ASP A 147 4.69 12.23 16.18
C ASP A 147 4.38 12.38 17.68
N ASP A 148 4.69 11.36 18.50
CA ASP A 148 4.56 11.46 19.95
C ASP A 148 5.90 11.85 20.59
N PRO A 149 6.06 13.10 21.06
CA PRO A 149 7.31 13.57 21.67
C PRO A 149 7.64 12.84 22.99
N SER A 150 6.66 12.21 23.63
CA SER A 150 6.85 11.45 24.87
C SER A 150 7.41 10.04 24.63
N GLU A 151 7.24 9.51 23.42
CA GLU A 151 7.80 8.22 23.00
C GLU A 151 9.19 8.36 22.33
N ALA A 152 9.73 9.58 22.27
CA ALA A 152 11.03 9.87 21.67
C ALA A 152 12.19 9.27 22.47
N LEU A 153 12.43 7.96 22.32
CA LEU A 153 13.53 7.26 22.95
C LEU A 153 14.88 7.93 22.57
N PRO A 154 15.74 8.28 23.55
CA PRO A 154 17.11 8.69 23.29
C PRO A 154 17.82 7.58 22.49
N CYS A 155 18.53 7.94 21.41
CA CYS A 155 19.21 6.97 20.53
C CYS A 155 18.29 5.95 19.82
N SER A 156 17.01 6.28 19.60
CA SER A 156 16.13 5.41 18.80
C SER A 156 16.64 5.25 17.37
N LEU A 157 16.38 4.09 16.77
CA LEU A 157 16.67 3.81 15.36
C LEU A 157 16.02 4.87 14.45
N THR A 158 14.88 5.44 14.84
CA THR A 158 14.20 6.52 14.11
C THR A 158 15.01 7.82 14.14
N LYS A 159 15.58 8.23 15.28
CA LYS A 159 16.48 9.40 15.35
C LYS A 159 17.77 9.18 14.57
N MET A 160 18.34 7.97 14.63
CA MET A 160 19.51 7.61 13.83
C MET A 160 19.19 7.60 12.33
N HIS A 161 18.01 7.14 11.94
CA HIS A 161 17.54 7.15 10.55
C HIS A 161 17.24 8.57 10.06
N ASP A 162 16.59 9.40 10.87
CA ASP A 162 16.36 10.81 10.54
C ASP A 162 17.68 11.58 10.45
N ALA A 163 18.65 11.30 11.31
CA ALA A 163 20.01 11.83 11.19
C ALA A 163 20.73 11.32 9.93
N ALA A 164 20.54 10.05 9.56
CA ALA A 164 21.08 9.48 8.32
C ALA A 164 20.44 10.12 7.08
N LEU A 165 19.12 10.32 7.07
CA LEU A 165 18.42 11.03 5.99
C LEU A 165 18.85 12.50 5.90
N ALA A 166 19.08 13.15 7.05
CA ALA A 166 19.64 14.50 7.08
C ALA A 166 21.09 14.55 6.55
N LEU A 167 21.86 13.46 6.68
CA LEU A 167 23.19 13.30 6.08
C LEU A 167 23.13 12.90 4.59
N GLU A 168 22.05 12.25 4.13
CA GLU A 168 21.83 11.93 2.71
C GLU A 168 21.44 13.16 1.87
N ALA A 169 20.86 14.18 2.51
CA ALA A 169 20.65 15.46 1.88
C ALA A 169 22.02 16.17 1.70
N ALA A 170 22.48 16.30 0.47
CA ALA A 170 23.64 17.13 0.16
C ALA A 170 23.43 18.52 0.79
N THR A 171 24.36 18.92 1.66
CA THR A 171 24.24 20.21 2.32
C THR A 171 24.33 21.32 1.29
N ILE A 172 23.84 22.52 1.63
CA ILE A 172 23.98 23.69 0.75
C ILE A 172 25.46 23.94 0.43
N GLU A 173 26.34 23.72 1.41
CA GLU A 173 27.80 23.81 1.25
C GLU A 173 28.32 22.79 0.23
N ASP A 174 27.89 21.52 0.30
CA ASP A 174 28.27 20.49 -0.68
C ASP A 174 27.81 20.85 -2.10
N LEU A 175 26.62 21.42 -2.24
CA LEU A 175 26.10 21.87 -3.54
C LEU A 175 26.92 23.03 -4.12
N PHE A 176 27.36 23.97 -3.28
CA PHE A 176 28.24 25.06 -3.70
C PHE A 176 29.64 24.54 -4.06
N MET A 177 30.22 23.66 -3.25
CA MET A 177 31.51 23.02 -3.55
C MET A 177 31.46 22.25 -4.88
N LEU A 178 30.42 21.43 -5.08
CA LEU A 178 30.22 20.71 -6.34
C LEU A 178 30.09 21.68 -7.53
N ARG A 179 29.39 22.80 -7.36
CA ARG A 179 29.24 23.82 -8.41
C ARG A 179 30.57 24.49 -8.74
N GLU A 180 31.38 24.82 -7.74
CA GLU A 180 32.72 25.39 -7.93
C GLU A 180 33.66 24.40 -8.63
N GLU A 181 33.65 23.13 -8.22
CA GLU A 181 34.43 22.07 -8.85
C GLU A 181 33.99 21.87 -10.31
N CYS A 182 32.69 21.83 -10.58
CA CYS A 182 32.14 21.75 -11.93
C CYS A 182 32.57 22.95 -12.79
N ALA A 183 32.53 24.17 -12.23
CA ALA A 183 32.97 25.38 -12.93
C ALA A 183 34.47 25.34 -13.23
N ARG A 184 35.29 24.91 -12.27
CA ARG A 184 36.74 24.73 -12.41
C ARG A 184 37.08 23.71 -13.50
N LEU A 185 36.44 22.54 -13.47
CA LEU A 185 36.62 21.51 -14.49
C LEU A 185 36.22 22.01 -15.88
N ARG A 186 35.06 22.68 -16.00
CA ARG A 186 34.61 23.27 -17.27
C ARG A 186 35.61 24.29 -17.80
N HIS A 187 36.14 25.14 -16.92
CA HIS A 187 37.14 26.13 -17.30
C HIS A 187 38.43 25.49 -17.84
N GLU A 188 38.91 24.40 -17.22
CA GLU A 188 40.11 23.70 -17.73
C GLU A 188 39.82 22.92 -19.02
N VAL A 189 38.62 22.34 -19.18
CA VAL A 189 38.18 21.71 -20.44
C VAL A 189 38.17 22.71 -21.60
N LEU A 190 37.84 23.99 -21.36
CA LEU A 190 37.87 25.02 -22.40
C LEU A 190 39.27 25.30 -22.97
N LYS A 191 40.31 25.06 -22.17
CA LYS A 191 41.72 25.27 -22.54
C LYS A 191 42.34 24.10 -23.31
N LEU A 192 41.65 22.96 -23.39
CA LEU A 192 42.08 21.85 -24.25
C LEU A 192 41.98 22.24 -25.72
N ALA A 193 42.79 21.59 -26.56
CA ALA A 193 42.70 21.73 -28.01
C ALA A 193 41.25 21.48 -28.49
N PRO A 194 40.74 22.21 -29.51
CA PRO A 194 39.32 22.16 -29.89
C PRO A 194 38.77 20.75 -30.14
N LYS A 195 39.58 19.88 -30.74
CA LYS A 195 39.22 18.49 -31.03
C LYS A 195 39.09 17.64 -29.76
N LEU A 196 40.01 17.79 -28.80
CA LEU A 196 39.98 17.10 -27.50
C LEU A 196 38.83 17.59 -26.63
N ARG A 197 38.64 18.91 -26.57
CA ARG A 197 37.51 19.53 -25.88
C ARG A 197 36.17 18.99 -26.36
N LYS A 198 35.98 18.94 -27.70
CA LYS A 198 34.73 18.44 -28.30
C LYS A 198 34.50 16.97 -27.97
N LEU A 199 35.56 16.15 -27.95
CA LEU A 199 35.50 14.74 -27.58
C LEU A 199 35.11 14.56 -26.10
N VAL A 200 35.83 15.18 -25.17
CA VAL A 200 35.56 15.11 -23.71
C VAL A 200 34.14 15.56 -23.40
N SER A 201 33.71 16.69 -23.97
CA SER A 201 32.36 17.22 -23.72
C SER A 201 31.24 16.36 -24.33
N ARG A 202 31.48 15.56 -25.36
CA ARG A 202 30.48 14.62 -25.91
C ARG A 202 30.43 13.33 -25.11
N VAL A 203 31.59 12.82 -24.69
CA VAL A 203 31.66 11.58 -23.92
C VAL A 203 31.09 11.76 -22.52
N HIS A 204 31.44 12.85 -21.84
CA HIS A 204 31.05 13.12 -20.45
C HIS A 204 29.81 14.00 -20.30
N GLY A 205 29.15 14.37 -21.41
CA GLY A 205 27.92 15.16 -21.37
C GLY A 205 28.09 16.57 -20.78
N LEU A 206 29.24 17.21 -21.01
CA LEU A 206 29.48 18.58 -20.53
C LEU A 206 28.68 19.57 -21.39
N GLY A 207 27.52 20.00 -20.89
CA GLY A 207 26.62 20.95 -21.56
C GLY A 207 25.77 20.34 -22.67
N ARG A 208 25.65 19.00 -22.71
CA ARG A 208 24.89 18.21 -23.68
C ARG A 208 24.71 16.79 -23.17
N GLU A 209 23.89 15.97 -23.83
CA GLU A 209 23.77 14.55 -23.51
C GLU A 209 25.11 13.81 -23.70
N SER A 210 25.41 12.88 -22.79
CA SER A 210 26.57 12.01 -22.88
C SER A 210 26.39 10.99 -24.00
N ARG A 211 27.48 10.69 -24.71
CA ARG A 211 27.52 9.70 -25.79
C ARG A 211 28.65 8.71 -25.57
N SER A 212 28.44 7.46 -25.98
CA SER A 212 29.51 6.47 -25.93
C SER A 212 30.63 6.81 -26.92
N VAL A 213 31.88 6.44 -26.61
CA VAL A 213 33.02 6.63 -27.52
C VAL A 213 32.77 5.96 -28.88
N ARG A 214 32.07 4.81 -28.89
CA ARG A 214 31.69 4.11 -30.12
C ARG A 214 30.77 4.95 -31.02
N GLN A 215 29.78 5.64 -30.44
CA GLN A 215 28.90 6.54 -31.20
C GLN A 215 29.67 7.74 -31.75
N VAL A 216 30.56 8.32 -30.94
CA VAL A 216 31.40 9.44 -31.40
C VAL A 216 32.35 9.00 -32.53
N ALA A 217 32.91 7.79 -32.46
CA ALA A 217 33.74 7.20 -33.51
C ALA A 217 32.99 7.08 -34.86
N LEU A 218 31.76 6.57 -34.81
CA LEU A 218 30.89 6.47 -35.99
C LEU A 218 30.56 7.85 -36.58
N GLU A 219 30.24 8.83 -35.73
CA GLU A 219 29.91 10.19 -36.18
C GLU A 219 31.11 10.93 -36.78
N TRP A 220 32.32 10.69 -36.28
CA TRP A 220 33.53 11.39 -36.72
C TRP A 220 34.26 10.64 -37.83
N ASN A 221 33.76 9.45 -38.20
CA ASN A 221 34.41 8.54 -39.15
C ASN A 221 35.89 8.27 -38.76
N GLU A 222 36.14 8.09 -37.46
CA GLU A 222 37.47 7.82 -36.90
C GLU A 222 37.50 6.46 -36.20
N PRO A 223 38.63 5.73 -36.24
CA PRO A 223 38.75 4.46 -35.55
C PRO A 223 38.66 4.67 -34.03
N ARG A 224 37.88 3.81 -33.37
CA ARG A 224 37.65 3.88 -31.92
C ARG A 224 38.95 3.97 -31.11
N GLY A 225 39.96 3.17 -31.45
CA GLY A 225 41.24 3.15 -30.74
C GLY A 225 41.97 4.50 -30.78
N GLN A 226 41.81 5.27 -31.85
CA GLN A 226 42.35 6.63 -31.95
C GLN A 226 41.62 7.60 -31.01
N LEU A 227 40.28 7.50 -30.93
CA LEU A 227 39.50 8.31 -29.99
C LEU A 227 39.77 7.94 -28.53
N ASP A 228 39.94 6.66 -28.21
CA ASP A 228 40.32 6.21 -26.87
C ASP A 228 41.70 6.77 -26.47
N ALA A 229 42.69 6.73 -27.37
CA ALA A 229 43.99 7.34 -27.14
C ALA A 229 43.91 8.87 -26.99
N MET A 230 43.06 9.54 -27.76
CA MET A 230 42.82 10.98 -27.61
C MET A 230 42.12 11.33 -26.29
N LEU A 231 41.16 10.51 -25.85
CA LEU A 231 40.48 10.68 -24.57
C LEU A 231 41.46 10.51 -23.41
N ALA A 232 42.33 9.49 -23.45
CA ALA A 232 43.38 9.28 -22.46
C ALA A 232 44.33 10.47 -22.37
N ARG A 233 44.78 11.01 -23.53
CA ARG A 233 45.60 12.23 -23.57
C ARG A 233 44.88 13.44 -22.98
N ALA A 234 43.58 13.60 -23.26
CA ALA A 234 42.78 14.69 -22.71
C ALA A 234 42.62 14.57 -21.19
N HIS A 235 42.43 13.35 -20.67
CA HIS A 235 42.38 13.07 -19.23
C HIS A 235 43.70 13.39 -18.54
N GLU A 236 44.83 13.03 -19.14
CA GLU A 236 46.14 13.36 -18.58
C GLU A 236 46.38 14.88 -18.51
N GLN A 237 46.08 15.60 -19.60
CA GLN A 237 46.19 17.07 -19.63
C GLN A 237 45.28 17.74 -18.61
N LEU A 238 44.07 17.22 -18.39
CA LEU A 238 43.16 17.75 -17.37
C LEU A 238 43.67 17.46 -15.96
N ARG A 239 44.21 16.26 -15.72
CA ARG A 239 44.79 15.88 -14.42
C ARG A 239 45.96 16.79 -14.06
N GLU A 240 46.89 17.01 -14.98
CA GLU A 240 48.03 17.92 -14.78
C GLU A 240 47.59 19.36 -14.46
N ARG A 241 46.61 19.89 -15.21
CA ARG A 241 46.11 21.26 -15.03
C ARG A 241 45.33 21.46 -13.74
N LEU A 242 44.57 20.44 -13.31
CA LEU A 242 43.82 20.49 -12.05
C LEU A 242 44.75 20.31 -10.85
N ALA A 243 45.78 19.47 -10.95
CA ALA A 243 46.78 19.27 -9.90
C ALA A 243 47.73 20.49 -9.75
N GLY A 244 48.12 21.12 -10.86
CA GLY A 244 49.06 22.26 -10.86
C GLY A 244 48.52 23.55 -10.23
N LYS A 245 47.21 23.62 -9.94
CA LYS A 245 46.54 24.76 -9.27
C LYS A 245 46.17 24.50 -7.81
N ALA A 246 46.47 23.30 -7.29
CA ALA A 246 46.24 22.94 -5.88
C ALA A 246 47.44 23.29 -4.97
N ARG A 247 48.43 24.04 -5.49
CA ARG A 247 49.54 24.66 -4.77
C ARG A 247 49.42 26.18 -4.87
#